data_AF-D6XAX6-F1
#
_entry.id   AF-D6XAX6-F1
#
_cell.length_a   1.000
_cell.length_b   1.000
_cell.length_c   1.000
_cell.angle_alpha   90.00
_cell.angle_beta   90.00
_cell.angle_gamma   90.00
#
_symmetry.space_group_name_H-M   'P 1'
#
loop_
_entity.id
_entity.type
_entity.pdbx_description
1 polymer ?
#
loop_
_entity_poly.entity_id
_entity_poly.type
_entity_poly.pdbx_seq_one_letter_code
_entity_poly.pdbx_strand_id
1 'polypeptide(L)'
;AWTSFLFFDAGPQAGGGGPGARGGPRRAPPAAGHRYRLDLDPRRPAPHAQGARHGFFRHRRGPGRSAVRGGSRPHRAGRRAAPHGGRRRRGVFVEYVAARLGREVVDRLIEPLLGGVYAGDAYRISMRSAVPQLFQVARTHTSLTEGVREIQARMVANQQTGPVFMGLEGGVGTLPLAVADAVRARGGEIVTGAPVSELRREPSGGWKVVTADRVLHADAVIVAVPAPAAAGLLRAEAPEAATELDTVEYASMALVTLAYRRSDTDLPAGSGFLVPPVDGRTIKASTFASQKWGWIAEENPELVVLRTSVGRFGETEILERDDTALVDVSRHDLREATGLDAAPLETRVTRWTDGLPQYPVGHHTRVARIREHVAKLPGLAVCGAQYDGVGIPACIASAHAAVDQIQGDLTAVRELTANPVQSLHGGAGE
;
A
#
# COMPACT_ATOMS: atom_id res chain seq x y z
N ALA A 1 -1.96 6.77 32.04
CA ALA A 1 -1.50 5.86 30.97
C ALA A 1 -0.93 6.75 29.87
N TRP A 2 0.37 6.65 29.62
CA TRP A 2 1.03 7.46 28.59
C TRP A 2 0.62 6.90 27.22
N THR A 3 -0.10 7.69 26.42
CA THR A 3 -0.39 7.37 25.01
C THR A 3 0.80 7.88 24.21
N SER A 4 1.44 7.04 23.39
CA SER A 4 2.66 7.39 22.68
C SER A 4 2.36 7.60 21.20
N PHE A 5 2.25 8.86 20.78
CA PHE A 5 2.18 9.23 19.36
C PHE A 5 3.58 9.52 18.82
N LEU A 6 3.95 8.88 17.72
CA LEU A 6 5.21 9.17 17.04
C LEU A 6 5.00 10.21 15.95
N PHE A 7 5.41 11.44 16.21
CA PHE A 7 5.36 12.52 15.23
C PHE A 7 6.59 12.46 14.31
N PHE A 8 6.36 12.65 13.01
CA PHE A 8 7.43 12.71 12.01
C PHE A 8 7.59 14.11 11.46
N ASP A 9 8.80 14.67 11.55
CA ASP A 9 9.18 15.88 10.84
C ASP A 9 9.76 15.51 9.46
N ALA A 10 9.00 15.80 8.40
CA ALA A 10 9.56 15.88 7.07
C ALA A 10 9.90 17.35 6.90
N GLY A 11 11.15 17.72 7.17
CA GLY A 11 11.59 19.12 7.25
C GLY A 11 11.11 19.97 6.07
N PRO A 12 10.98 21.30 6.26
CA PRO A 12 10.37 22.17 5.27
C PRO A 12 11.03 22.03 3.90
N GLN A 13 10.22 21.98 2.84
CA GLN A 13 10.72 22.19 1.49
C GLN A 13 11.25 23.63 1.41
N ALA A 14 12.56 23.80 1.59
CA ALA A 14 13.20 25.08 1.37
C ALA A 14 13.12 25.37 -0.14
N GLY A 15 12.19 26.25 -0.52
CA GLY A 15 12.24 26.92 -1.82
C GLY A 15 13.60 27.58 -1.97
N GLY A 16 14.41 27.07 -2.89
CA GLY A 16 15.75 27.57 -3.17
C GLY A 16 15.71 28.95 -3.80
N GLY A 17 15.55 29.99 -2.98
CA GLY A 17 15.81 31.38 -3.34
C GLY A 17 17.23 31.76 -2.94
N GLY A 18 18.17 31.67 -3.89
CA GLY A 18 19.53 32.22 -3.75
C GLY A 18 19.74 33.40 -4.73
N PRO A 19 20.44 34.48 -4.33
CA PRO A 19 20.44 35.74 -5.08
C PRO A 19 21.49 35.81 -6.20
N GLY A 20 21.07 36.36 -7.34
CA GLY A 20 21.82 37.32 -8.15
C GLY A 20 23.15 36.91 -8.82
N ALA A 21 23.09 36.62 -10.12
CA ALA A 21 24.13 37.02 -11.07
C ALA A 21 23.52 37.39 -12.43
N ARG A 22 23.90 38.57 -12.92
CA ARG A 22 23.36 39.26 -14.11
C ARG A 22 23.79 38.58 -15.41
N GLY A 23 22.90 38.54 -16.42
CA GLY A 23 23.27 38.29 -17.81
C GLY A 23 22.10 38.21 -18.80
N GLY A 24 21.78 39.35 -19.44
CA GLY A 24 21.27 39.55 -20.83
C GLY A 24 20.09 38.73 -21.40
N PRO A 25 19.19 39.34 -22.21
CA PRO A 25 17.87 38.80 -22.49
C PRO A 25 17.89 37.70 -23.56
N ARG A 26 17.22 36.58 -23.31
CA ARG A 26 16.81 35.63 -24.35
C ARG A 26 15.29 35.52 -24.35
N ARG A 27 14.73 35.72 -25.55
CA ARG A 27 13.30 35.81 -25.87
C ARG A 27 12.54 34.54 -25.44
N ALA A 28 11.39 34.76 -24.80
CA ALA A 28 10.43 33.73 -24.45
C ALA A 28 9.68 33.22 -25.71
N PRO A 29 9.42 31.92 -25.84
CA PRO A 29 8.33 31.41 -26.68
C PRO A 29 6.99 31.48 -25.93
N PRO A 30 5.86 31.60 -26.61
CA PRO A 30 4.57 31.84 -25.97
C PRO A 30 4.08 30.60 -25.23
N ALA A 31 3.68 30.80 -23.96
CA ALA A 31 2.97 29.81 -23.17
C ALA A 31 1.51 29.72 -23.65
N ALA A 32 1.14 28.60 -24.26
CA ALA A 32 -0.26 28.21 -24.42
C ALA A 32 -0.74 27.68 -23.06
N GLY A 33 -1.42 28.53 -22.29
CA GLY A 33 -2.03 28.15 -21.02
C GLY A 33 -3.30 27.33 -21.25
N HIS A 34 -3.22 26.01 -21.13
CA HIS A 34 -4.40 25.19 -20.89
C HIS A 34 -4.65 25.14 -19.38
N ARG A 35 -5.55 26.01 -18.91
CA ARG A 35 -6.15 25.90 -17.57
C ARG A 35 -7.10 24.71 -17.59
N TYR A 36 -6.78 23.63 -16.88
CA TYR A 36 -7.76 22.59 -16.56
C TYR A 36 -8.71 23.16 -15.51
N ARG A 37 -9.95 23.47 -15.92
CA ARG A 37 -11.05 23.77 -15.03
C ARG A 37 -11.79 22.45 -14.77
N LEU A 38 -11.69 21.91 -13.56
CA LEU A 38 -12.60 20.87 -13.11
C LEU A 38 -13.99 21.52 -12.92
N ASP A 39 -14.88 21.34 -13.88
CA ASP A 39 -16.31 21.59 -13.67
C ASP A 39 -16.88 20.44 -12.83
N LEU A 40 -16.99 20.68 -11.53
CA LEU A 40 -17.82 19.87 -10.64
C LEU A 40 -19.26 20.36 -10.81
N ASP A 41 -20.00 19.77 -11.75
CA ASP A 41 -21.46 19.90 -11.81
C ASP A 41 -22.07 19.05 -10.67
N PRO A 42 -22.74 19.67 -9.67
CA PRO A 42 -23.27 18.97 -8.50
C PRO A 42 -24.59 18.22 -8.77
N ARG A 43 -24.97 17.94 -10.03
CA ARG A 43 -26.27 17.31 -10.37
C ARG A 43 -26.20 15.97 -11.11
N ARG A 44 -25.07 15.25 -11.11
CA ARG A 44 -25.01 13.87 -11.61
C ARG A 44 -24.79 12.84 -10.50
N PRO A 45 -25.74 11.93 -10.22
CA PRO A 45 -25.50 10.83 -9.29
C PRO A 45 -24.50 9.83 -9.89
N ALA A 46 -23.59 9.33 -9.05
CA ALA A 46 -22.70 8.22 -9.38
C ALA A 46 -23.51 6.94 -9.71
N PRO A 47 -23.10 6.11 -10.69
CA PRO A 47 -23.85 4.91 -11.02
C PRO A 47 -23.79 3.89 -9.88
N HIS A 48 -24.97 3.59 -9.32
CA HIS A 48 -25.17 2.49 -8.38
C HIS A 48 -24.90 1.14 -9.04
N ALA A 49 -23.96 0.36 -8.49
CA ALA A 49 -23.83 -1.06 -8.79
C ALA A 49 -24.97 -1.82 -8.07
N GLN A 50 -26.06 -2.07 -8.79
CA GLN A 50 -27.16 -2.93 -8.32
C GLN A 50 -26.83 -4.41 -8.54
N GLY A 51 -26.73 -5.14 -7.43
CA GLY A 51 -27.27 -6.48 -7.19
C GLY A 51 -27.12 -7.56 -8.26
N ALA A 52 -26.04 -8.34 -8.19
CA ALA A 52 -26.01 -9.70 -8.72
C ALA A 52 -26.58 -10.67 -7.66
N ARG A 53 -27.84 -11.08 -7.88
CA ARG A 53 -28.56 -12.13 -7.14
C ARG A 53 -27.77 -13.44 -7.20
N HIS A 54 -27.33 -13.96 -6.06
CA HIS A 54 -26.84 -15.34 -5.97
C HIS A 54 -28.01 -16.29 -5.69
N GLY A 55 -28.22 -17.18 -6.65
CA GLY A 55 -29.23 -18.24 -6.60
C GLY A 55 -28.91 -19.29 -5.53
N PHE A 56 -29.94 -19.63 -4.78
CA PHE A 56 -29.98 -20.74 -3.82
C PHE A 56 -29.69 -22.08 -4.50
N PHE A 57 -28.68 -22.81 -4.03
CA PHE A 57 -28.63 -24.26 -4.18
C PHE A 57 -29.27 -24.94 -2.96
N ARG A 58 -30.44 -25.54 -3.20
CA ARG A 58 -31.15 -26.44 -2.27
C ARG A 58 -30.41 -27.78 -2.21
N HIS A 59 -30.08 -28.25 -1.01
CA HIS A 59 -29.97 -29.69 -0.73
C HIS A 59 -31.06 -30.12 0.25
N ARG A 60 -31.98 -30.97 -0.24
CA ARG A 60 -32.93 -31.76 0.55
C ARG A 60 -32.21 -32.99 1.12
N ARG A 61 -32.31 -33.23 2.43
CA ARG A 61 -32.60 -34.54 3.07
C ARG A 61 -33.16 -34.28 4.49
N GLY A 62 -34.35 -34.81 4.79
CA GLY A 62 -34.94 -34.83 6.15
C GLY A 62 -34.67 -36.17 6.85
N PRO A 63 -35.49 -36.58 7.85
CA PRO A 63 -35.80 -35.87 9.09
C PRO A 63 -35.46 -36.74 10.34
N GLY A 64 -35.29 -36.10 11.50
CA GLY A 64 -35.12 -36.78 12.79
C GLY A 64 -35.60 -35.95 13.98
N ARG A 65 -36.78 -36.30 14.48
CA ARG A 65 -37.43 -35.95 15.77
C ARG A 65 -36.47 -36.15 16.96
N SER A 66 -36.59 -35.59 18.18
CA SER A 66 -37.52 -34.71 18.90
C SER A 66 -36.81 -34.32 20.21
N ALA A 67 -37.21 -33.21 20.86
CA ALA A 67 -37.58 -33.11 22.29
C ALA A 67 -37.18 -31.79 22.95
N VAL A 68 -38.16 -31.26 23.68
CA VAL A 68 -38.26 -29.97 24.37
C VAL A 68 -37.84 -30.11 25.84
N ARG A 69 -37.18 -29.09 26.40
CA ARG A 69 -37.26 -28.55 27.79
C ARG A 69 -36.27 -27.37 27.84
N GLY A 70 -36.58 -26.14 28.23
CA GLY A 70 -37.47 -25.66 29.28
C GLY A 70 -36.63 -25.31 30.52
N GLY A 71 -36.19 -24.05 30.66
CA GLY A 71 -35.46 -23.58 31.85
C GLY A 71 -34.91 -22.16 31.75
N SER A 72 -35.50 -21.24 32.51
CA SER A 72 -35.23 -19.80 32.56
C SER A 72 -34.42 -19.38 33.80
N ARG A 73 -33.65 -18.27 33.65
CA ARG A 73 -33.02 -17.35 34.64
C ARG A 73 -31.50 -17.53 34.92
N PRO A 74 -30.77 -16.48 35.37
CA PRO A 74 -30.70 -15.10 34.90
C PRO A 74 -29.26 -14.68 34.52
N HIS A 75 -29.13 -13.60 33.73
CA HIS A 75 -27.86 -12.99 33.33
C HIS A 75 -27.05 -12.47 34.54
N ARG A 76 -25.86 -13.04 34.77
CA ARG A 76 -24.78 -12.42 35.53
C ARG A 76 -23.71 -11.96 34.54
N ALA A 77 -23.42 -10.66 34.53
CA ALA A 77 -22.35 -10.06 33.76
C ALA A 77 -20.99 -10.60 34.24
N GLY A 78 -20.40 -11.49 33.44
CA GLY A 78 -19.03 -11.94 33.60
C GLY A 78 -18.16 -11.27 32.53
N ARG A 79 -17.21 -10.43 32.95
CA ARG A 79 -16.08 -9.98 32.14
C ARG A 79 -15.42 -11.22 31.51
N ARG A 80 -15.57 -11.40 30.19
CA ARG A 80 -14.82 -12.42 29.45
C ARG A 80 -13.45 -11.86 29.10
N ALA A 81 -12.44 -12.40 29.76
CA ALA A 81 -11.05 -12.31 29.33
C ALA A 81 -10.91 -12.90 27.91
N ALA A 82 -10.19 -12.20 27.04
CA ALA A 82 -9.86 -12.67 25.71
C ALA A 82 -8.96 -13.92 25.78
N PRO A 83 -9.24 -15.01 25.04
CA PRO A 83 -8.41 -16.20 25.06
C PRO A 83 -7.11 -15.94 24.28
N HIS A 84 -6.02 -15.74 25.02
CA HIS A 84 -4.65 -15.83 24.49
C HIS A 84 -4.21 -17.29 24.53
N GLY A 85 -3.91 -17.90 23.37
CA GLY A 85 -3.40 -19.27 23.40
C GLY A 85 -3.20 -19.99 22.08
N GLY A 86 -2.79 -19.31 21.00
CA GLY A 86 -2.15 -19.96 19.86
C GLY A 86 -0.72 -19.46 19.76
N ARG A 87 0.28 -20.34 19.78
CA ARG A 87 1.70 -19.98 19.56
C ARG A 87 1.84 -19.37 18.16
N ARG A 88 1.65 -18.05 18.06
CA ARG A 88 1.92 -17.27 16.85
C ARG A 88 3.41 -17.41 16.54
N ARG A 89 3.76 -17.92 15.35
CA ARG A 89 5.14 -17.94 14.88
C ARG A 89 5.59 -16.49 14.75
N ARG A 90 6.34 -16.01 15.73
CA ARG A 90 6.83 -14.63 15.79
C ARG A 90 7.93 -14.44 14.75
N GLY A 91 7.87 -13.34 14.04
CA GLY A 91 8.76 -12.99 12.95
C GLY A 91 10.17 -12.78 13.49
N VAL A 92 11.14 -13.34 12.76
CA VAL A 92 12.56 -13.33 13.16
C VAL A 92 13.09 -11.90 13.35
N PHE A 93 12.56 -10.93 12.59
CA PHE A 93 12.94 -9.52 12.72
C PHE A 93 12.56 -8.91 14.07
N VAL A 94 11.29 -9.02 14.44
CA VAL A 94 10.78 -8.40 15.65
C VAL A 94 11.44 -9.00 16.88
N GLU A 95 11.64 -10.32 16.93
CA GLU A 95 12.37 -10.95 18.04
C GLU A 95 13.86 -10.57 18.03
N TYR A 96 14.49 -10.39 16.85
CA TYR A 96 15.86 -9.91 16.75
C TYR A 96 16.04 -8.50 17.33
N VAL A 97 15.10 -7.59 17.04
CA VAL A 97 15.12 -6.21 17.59
C VAL A 97 14.75 -6.22 19.06
N ALA A 98 13.71 -6.95 19.47
CA ALA A 98 13.30 -7.05 20.87
C ALA A 98 14.43 -7.57 21.77
N ALA A 99 15.19 -8.56 21.30
CA ALA A 99 16.32 -9.12 22.05
C ALA A 99 17.47 -8.13 22.26
N ARG A 100 17.59 -7.10 21.41
CA ARG A 100 18.70 -6.12 21.44
C ARG A 100 18.32 -4.77 22.02
N LEU A 101 17.11 -4.30 21.71
CA LEU A 101 16.62 -2.95 22.05
C LEU A 101 15.43 -2.97 23.02
N GLY A 102 14.92 -4.15 23.37
CA GLY A 102 13.78 -4.32 24.26
C GLY A 102 12.44 -4.34 23.52
N ARG A 103 11.43 -4.91 24.19
CA ARG A 103 10.07 -5.06 23.63
C ARG A 103 9.37 -3.72 23.42
N GLU A 104 9.63 -2.75 24.29
CA GLU A 104 9.01 -1.43 24.18
C GLU A 104 9.41 -0.69 22.89
N VAL A 105 10.67 -0.80 22.46
CA VAL A 105 11.13 -0.26 21.17
C VAL A 105 10.40 -0.92 20.00
N VAL A 106 10.19 -2.23 20.07
CA VAL A 106 9.42 -2.93 19.06
C VAL A 106 7.98 -2.43 19.03
N ASP A 107 7.30 -2.52 20.16
CA ASP A 107 5.86 -2.31 20.24
C ASP A 107 5.49 -0.85 19.98
N ARG A 108 6.35 0.11 20.35
CA ARG A 108 6.07 1.55 20.23
C ARG A 108 6.78 2.27 19.09
N LEU A 109 7.82 1.71 18.49
CA LEU A 109 8.54 2.35 17.38
C LEU A 109 8.48 1.51 16.09
N ILE A 110 8.93 0.25 16.17
CA ILE A 110 9.11 -0.58 14.98
C ILE A 110 7.79 -1.07 14.40
N GLU A 111 6.90 -1.55 15.27
CA GLU A 111 5.59 -2.05 14.86
C GLU A 111 4.81 -0.92 14.15
N PRO A 112 4.58 0.26 14.74
CA PRO A 112 3.79 1.31 14.08
C PRO A 112 4.40 1.77 12.75
N LEU A 113 5.73 1.81 12.62
CA LEU A 113 6.41 2.11 11.36
C LEU A 113 6.09 1.07 10.28
N LEU A 114 6.22 -0.22 10.60
CA LEU A 114 5.97 -1.31 9.64
C LEU A 114 4.47 -1.51 9.36
N GLY A 115 3.64 -1.43 10.39
CA GLY A 115 2.19 -1.47 10.29
C GLY A 115 1.61 -0.25 9.56
N GLY A 116 2.28 0.90 9.64
CA GLY A 116 1.96 2.10 8.87
C GLY A 116 2.12 1.88 7.37
N VAL A 117 3.30 1.39 6.95
CA VAL A 117 3.65 1.21 5.53
C VAL A 117 2.93 0.02 4.90
N TYR A 118 2.95 -1.14 5.55
CA TYR A 118 2.43 -2.38 4.95
C TYR A 118 0.97 -2.67 5.31
N ALA A 119 0.36 -1.85 6.17
CA ALA A 119 -0.88 -2.21 6.86
C ALA A 119 -0.80 -3.60 7.52
N GLY A 120 0.39 -4.09 7.84
CA GLY A 120 0.65 -5.48 8.17
C GLY A 120 0.92 -5.71 9.65
N ASP A 121 1.02 -6.99 10.02
CA ASP A 121 1.52 -7.40 11.34
C ASP A 121 3.06 -7.45 11.29
N ALA A 122 3.73 -6.56 12.02
CA ALA A 122 5.20 -6.53 12.07
C ALA A 122 5.79 -7.85 12.57
N TYR A 123 5.05 -8.64 13.35
CA TYR A 123 5.45 -9.97 13.80
C TYR A 123 5.34 -11.03 12.71
N ARG A 124 4.76 -10.75 11.53
CA ARG A 124 4.71 -11.70 10.42
C ARG A 124 5.60 -11.30 9.25
N ILE A 125 5.94 -10.02 9.14
CA ILE A 125 6.63 -9.46 7.99
C ILE A 125 8.07 -9.96 7.85
N SER A 126 8.50 -10.20 6.61
CA SER A 126 9.88 -10.58 6.31
C SER A 126 10.81 -9.37 6.39
N MET A 127 11.85 -9.43 7.23
CA MET A 127 12.90 -8.40 7.28
C MET A 127 13.52 -8.11 5.91
N ARG A 128 13.77 -9.18 5.15
CA ARG A 128 14.40 -9.11 3.82
C ARG A 128 13.53 -8.37 2.81
N SER A 129 12.20 -8.44 2.96
CA SER A 129 11.26 -7.75 2.07
C SER A 129 10.87 -6.37 2.60
N ALA A 130 10.78 -6.20 3.92
CA ALA A 130 10.29 -4.99 4.55
C ALA A 130 11.35 -3.90 4.73
N VAL A 131 12.56 -4.32 5.14
CA VAL A 131 13.69 -3.44 5.46
C VAL A 131 15.00 -4.08 4.95
N PRO A 132 15.20 -4.19 3.62
CA PRO A 132 16.30 -4.97 3.04
C PRO A 132 17.70 -4.53 3.51
N GLN A 133 17.91 -3.23 3.71
CA GLN A 133 19.17 -2.66 4.20
C GLN A 133 19.52 -3.18 5.60
N LEU A 134 18.53 -3.18 6.50
CA LEU A 134 18.71 -3.68 7.85
C LEU A 134 18.95 -5.19 7.86
N PHE A 135 18.31 -5.94 6.95
CA PHE A 135 18.56 -7.38 6.80
C PHE A 135 20.02 -7.67 6.42
N GLN A 136 20.62 -6.88 5.52
CA GLN A 136 22.03 -7.03 5.17
C GLN A 136 22.93 -6.72 6.35
N VAL A 137 22.68 -5.61 7.03
CA VAL A 137 23.40 -5.22 8.26
C VAL A 137 23.34 -6.31 9.32
N ALA A 138 22.16 -6.88 9.58
CA ALA A 138 21.98 -7.92 10.59
C ALA A 138 22.75 -9.22 10.26
N ARG A 139 23.10 -9.44 8.98
CA ARG A 139 23.93 -10.57 8.55
C ARG A 139 25.42 -10.29 8.63
N THR A 140 25.83 -9.05 8.44
CA THR A 140 27.25 -8.67 8.34
C THR A 140 27.81 -8.11 9.64
N HIS A 141 26.96 -7.69 10.58
CA HIS A 141 27.37 -7.06 11.84
C HIS A 141 26.84 -7.81 13.06
N THR A 142 27.68 -7.89 14.10
CA THR A 142 27.33 -8.51 15.38
C THR A 142 26.42 -7.60 16.21
N SER A 143 26.64 -6.27 16.13
CA SER A 143 25.83 -5.24 16.77
C SER A 143 24.92 -4.50 15.79
N LEU A 144 23.66 -4.30 16.19
CA LEU A 144 22.70 -3.52 15.43
C LEU A 144 23.08 -2.04 15.36
N THR A 145 23.69 -1.50 16.42
CA THR A 145 24.10 -0.09 16.47
C THR A 145 25.31 0.20 15.59
N GLU A 146 26.24 -0.76 15.46
CA GLU A 146 27.35 -0.67 14.51
C GLU A 146 26.83 -0.66 13.08
N GLY A 147 25.90 -1.57 12.79
CA GLY A 147 25.21 -1.61 11.52
C GLY A 147 24.48 -0.32 11.14
N VAL A 148 23.74 0.27 12.08
CA VAL A 148 23.08 1.57 11.88
C VAL A 148 24.10 2.68 11.65
N ARG A 149 25.23 2.70 12.37
CA ARG A 149 26.31 3.67 12.15
C ARG A 149 26.91 3.53 10.75
N GLU A 150 27.08 2.31 10.25
CA GLU A 150 27.56 2.09 8.88
C GLU A 150 26.57 2.64 7.84
N ILE A 151 25.26 2.36 8.02
CA ILE A 151 24.21 2.94 7.15
C ILE A 151 24.29 4.47 7.17
N GLN A 152 24.35 5.08 8.36
CA GLN A 152 24.46 6.52 8.52
C GLN A 152 25.71 7.08 7.84
N ALA A 153 26.87 6.43 8.02
CA ALA A 153 28.12 6.84 7.39
C ALA A 153 28.03 6.78 5.85
N ARG A 154 27.39 5.75 5.28
CA ARG A 154 27.14 5.63 3.85
C ARG A 154 26.20 6.72 3.33
N MET A 155 25.14 7.05 4.06
CA MET A 155 24.21 8.14 3.70
C MET A 155 24.92 9.50 3.65
N VAL A 156 25.76 9.78 4.65
CA VAL A 156 26.59 11.00 4.70
C VAL A 156 27.59 11.04 3.54
N ALA A 157 28.29 9.93 3.28
CA ALA A 157 29.27 9.83 2.20
C ALA A 157 28.62 10.04 0.81
N ASN A 158 27.39 9.57 0.62
CA ASN A 158 26.65 9.72 -0.64
C ASN A 158 25.99 11.10 -0.81
N GLN A 159 26.21 12.06 0.10
CA GLN A 159 25.59 13.40 0.10
C GLN A 159 24.08 13.36 -0.13
N GLN A 160 23.41 12.34 0.37
CA GLN A 160 21.95 12.19 0.25
C GLN A 160 21.27 13.24 1.14
N THR A 161 21.09 14.42 0.58
CA THR A 161 20.48 15.61 1.21
C THR A 161 19.07 15.88 0.70
N GLY A 162 18.57 15.04 -0.21
CA GLY A 162 17.21 15.11 -0.72
C GLY A 162 16.17 14.68 0.32
N PRO A 163 14.91 15.11 0.17
CA PRO A 163 13.85 14.73 1.08
C PRO A 163 13.60 13.21 1.02
N VAL A 164 13.34 12.60 2.17
CA VAL A 164 13.02 11.16 2.30
C VAL A 164 11.74 10.81 1.51
N PHE A 165 10.84 11.79 1.36
CA PHE A 165 9.58 11.65 0.64
C PHE A 165 9.43 12.72 -0.45
N MET A 166 9.00 12.29 -1.62
CA MET A 166 8.69 13.17 -2.73
C MET A 166 7.27 12.90 -3.22
N GLY A 167 6.52 13.98 -3.41
CA GLY A 167 5.20 13.95 -4.03
C GLY A 167 5.25 14.63 -5.39
N LEU A 168 4.13 14.58 -6.09
CA LEU A 168 3.87 15.40 -7.27
C LEU A 168 2.88 16.49 -6.87
N GLU A 169 3.11 17.70 -7.36
CA GLU A 169 2.10 18.76 -7.30
C GLU A 169 0.83 18.28 -8.03
N GLY A 170 -0.35 18.49 -7.44
CA GLY A 170 -1.60 17.89 -7.91
C GLY A 170 -1.78 16.40 -7.52
N GLY A 171 -0.82 15.82 -6.81
CA GLY A 171 -0.90 14.49 -6.20
C GLY A 171 -0.39 13.36 -7.09
N VAL A 172 0.03 12.27 -6.46
CA VAL A 172 0.60 11.08 -7.15
C VAL A 172 -0.39 10.36 -8.07
N GLY A 173 -1.70 10.62 -7.93
CA GLY A 173 -2.73 10.12 -8.84
C GLY A 173 -2.62 10.65 -10.28
N THR A 174 -1.82 11.70 -10.49
CA THR A 174 -1.51 12.23 -11.82
C THR A 174 -0.54 11.36 -12.61
N LEU A 175 0.33 10.59 -11.93
CA LEU A 175 1.37 9.78 -12.58
C LEU A 175 0.78 8.71 -13.52
N PRO A 176 -0.21 7.89 -13.12
CA PRO A 176 -0.82 6.91 -14.03
C PRO A 176 -1.49 7.55 -15.25
N LEU A 177 -2.06 8.76 -15.10
CA LEU A 177 -2.68 9.49 -16.21
C LEU A 177 -1.62 9.97 -17.21
N ALA A 178 -0.51 10.52 -16.71
CA ALA A 178 0.61 10.92 -17.55
C ALA A 178 1.21 9.72 -18.31
N VAL A 179 1.32 8.55 -17.67
CA VAL A 179 1.74 7.30 -18.33
C VAL A 179 0.73 6.90 -19.41
N ALA A 180 -0.58 6.97 -19.13
CA ALA A 180 -1.61 6.64 -20.10
C ALA A 180 -1.53 7.54 -21.35
N ASP A 181 -1.31 8.84 -21.17
CA ASP A 181 -1.15 9.78 -22.29
C ASP A 181 0.14 9.50 -23.07
N ALA A 182 1.23 9.18 -22.38
CA ALA A 182 2.49 8.79 -23.01
C ALA A 182 2.38 7.50 -23.84
N VAL A 183 1.56 6.53 -23.40
CA VAL A 183 1.25 5.30 -24.15
C VAL A 183 0.46 5.63 -25.41
N ARG A 184 -0.63 6.41 -25.30
CA ARG A 184 -1.47 6.80 -26.45
C ARG A 184 -0.68 7.60 -27.48
N ALA A 185 0.16 8.54 -27.03
CA ALA A 185 1.02 9.34 -27.91
C ALA A 185 2.01 8.49 -28.72
N ARG A 186 2.36 7.29 -28.23
CA ARG A 186 3.23 6.32 -28.92
C ARG A 186 2.44 5.30 -29.75
N GLY A 187 1.13 5.47 -29.89
CA GLY A 187 0.25 4.57 -30.65
C GLY A 187 -0.20 3.33 -29.88
N GLY A 188 0.03 3.27 -28.57
CA GLY A 188 -0.47 2.19 -27.73
C GLY A 188 -1.98 2.33 -27.45
N GLU A 189 -2.68 1.21 -27.42
CA GLU A 189 -4.10 1.15 -27.06
C GLU A 189 -4.26 0.89 -25.55
N ILE A 190 -5.15 1.65 -24.90
CA ILE A 190 -5.57 1.39 -23.51
C ILE A 190 -7.06 1.09 -23.52
N VAL A 191 -7.41 -0.18 -23.26
CA VAL A 191 -8.79 -0.63 -23.19
C VAL A 191 -9.20 -0.71 -21.72
N THR A 192 -10.13 0.15 -21.31
CA THR A 192 -10.70 0.13 -19.95
C THR A 192 -12.04 -0.61 -19.96
N GLY A 193 -12.48 -1.10 -18.80
CA GLY A 193 -13.73 -1.88 -18.72
C GLY A 193 -13.67 -3.25 -19.40
N ALA A 194 -12.47 -3.77 -19.68
CA ALA A 194 -12.25 -5.06 -20.32
C ALA A 194 -11.49 -6.05 -19.41
N PRO A 195 -12.13 -6.63 -18.39
CA PRO A 195 -11.52 -7.68 -17.59
C PRO A 195 -11.12 -8.86 -18.46
N VAL A 196 -9.89 -9.34 -18.29
CA VAL A 196 -9.41 -10.56 -18.94
C VAL A 196 -9.95 -11.76 -18.17
N SER A 197 -10.63 -12.67 -18.87
CA SER A 197 -11.20 -13.89 -18.30
C SER A 197 -10.39 -15.14 -18.62
N GLU A 198 -9.59 -15.12 -19.70
CA GLU A 198 -8.77 -16.26 -20.11
C GLU A 198 -7.43 -15.80 -20.69
N LEU A 199 -6.37 -16.55 -20.36
CA LEU A 199 -5.05 -16.43 -20.95
C LEU A 199 -4.58 -17.84 -21.35
N ARG A 200 -4.27 -18.05 -22.63
CA ARG A 200 -3.82 -19.35 -23.15
C ARG A 200 -2.62 -19.20 -24.05
N ARG A 201 -1.76 -20.20 -24.05
CA ARG A 201 -0.71 -20.32 -25.05
C ARG A 201 -1.29 -20.91 -26.34
N GLU A 202 -0.92 -20.34 -27.49
CA GLU A 202 -1.38 -20.86 -28.77
C GLU A 202 -0.43 -21.94 -29.32
N PRO A 203 -0.94 -22.98 -30.01
CA PRO A 203 -0.10 -24.04 -30.59
C PRO A 203 0.90 -23.51 -31.62
N SER A 204 0.55 -22.44 -32.33
CA SER A 204 1.40 -21.74 -33.31
C SER A 204 2.54 -20.94 -32.67
N GLY A 205 2.59 -20.85 -31.34
CA GLY A 205 3.36 -19.84 -30.63
C GLY A 205 2.53 -18.59 -30.34
N GLY A 206 2.99 -17.78 -29.38
CA GLY A 206 2.24 -16.62 -28.90
C GLY A 206 1.14 -16.95 -27.87
N TRP A 207 0.28 -15.98 -27.63
CA TRP A 207 -0.69 -15.94 -26.54
C TRP A 207 -2.05 -15.44 -27.03
N LYS A 208 -3.10 -16.09 -26.56
CA LYS A 208 -4.49 -15.68 -26.71
C LYS A 208 -5.00 -15.12 -25.39
N VAL A 209 -5.51 -13.89 -25.43
CA VAL A 209 -6.09 -13.17 -24.30
C VAL A 209 -7.56 -12.91 -24.57
N VAL A 210 -8.44 -13.40 -23.69
CA VAL A 210 -9.90 -13.29 -23.87
C VAL A 210 -10.46 -12.32 -22.85
N THR A 211 -11.26 -11.38 -23.33
CA THR A 211 -12.12 -10.48 -22.55
C THR A 211 -13.58 -10.74 -22.92
N ALA A 212 -14.53 -10.06 -22.28
CA ALA A 212 -15.95 -10.20 -22.62
C ALA A 212 -16.25 -9.89 -24.10
N ASP A 213 -15.57 -8.87 -24.66
CA ASP A 213 -15.92 -8.32 -25.98
C ASP A 213 -14.84 -8.56 -27.04
N ARG A 214 -13.66 -9.04 -26.66
CA ARG A 214 -12.50 -9.19 -27.57
C ARG A 214 -11.69 -10.44 -27.28
N VAL A 215 -11.14 -11.01 -28.35
CA VAL A 215 -10.02 -11.96 -28.31
C VAL A 215 -8.82 -11.27 -28.92
N LEU A 216 -7.72 -11.19 -28.17
CA LEU A 216 -6.46 -10.59 -28.59
C LEU A 216 -5.42 -11.68 -28.76
N HIS A 217 -4.58 -11.54 -29.78
CA HIS A 217 -3.45 -12.41 -30.06
C HIS A 217 -2.17 -11.60 -29.90
N ALA A 218 -1.19 -12.12 -29.17
CA ALA A 218 0.05 -11.42 -28.86
C ALA A 218 1.25 -12.35 -28.85
N ASP A 219 2.41 -11.87 -29.30
CA ASP A 219 3.67 -12.63 -29.20
C ASP A 219 4.13 -12.79 -27.75
N ALA A 220 3.83 -11.79 -26.91
CA ALA A 220 4.18 -11.77 -25.48
C ALA A 220 3.08 -11.12 -24.62
N VAL A 221 3.01 -11.52 -23.35
CA VAL A 221 2.07 -11.03 -22.35
C VAL A 221 2.81 -10.73 -21.05
N ILE A 222 2.55 -9.54 -20.48
CA ILE A 222 2.94 -9.19 -19.12
C ILE A 222 1.70 -9.20 -18.23
N VAL A 223 1.70 -10.03 -17.19
CA VAL A 223 0.62 -10.09 -16.20
C VAL A 223 0.95 -9.15 -15.04
N ALA A 224 0.25 -8.02 -14.98
CA ALA A 224 0.46 -6.94 -14.00
C ALA A 224 -0.73 -6.74 -13.03
N VAL A 225 -1.56 -7.78 -12.86
CA VAL A 225 -2.76 -7.75 -11.99
C VAL A 225 -2.44 -8.28 -10.59
N PRO A 226 -3.29 -8.01 -9.57
CA PRO A 226 -3.11 -8.58 -8.23
C PRO A 226 -3.06 -10.11 -8.24
N ALA A 227 -2.43 -10.69 -7.22
CA ALA A 227 -2.13 -12.12 -7.15
C ALA A 227 -3.35 -13.05 -7.36
N PRO A 228 -4.54 -12.81 -6.79
CA PRO A 228 -5.70 -13.67 -7.04
C PRO A 228 -6.13 -13.68 -8.52
N ALA A 229 -6.10 -12.53 -9.18
CA ALA A 229 -6.41 -12.42 -10.60
C ALA A 229 -5.31 -13.07 -11.45
N ALA A 230 -4.04 -12.85 -11.10
CA ALA A 230 -2.90 -13.49 -11.78
C ALA A 230 -2.96 -15.02 -11.65
N ALA A 231 -3.29 -15.55 -10.47
CA ALA A 231 -3.51 -16.98 -10.27
C ALA A 231 -4.65 -17.50 -11.15
N GLY A 232 -5.76 -16.76 -11.22
CA GLY A 232 -6.85 -16.93 -12.19
C GLY A 232 -6.37 -17.20 -13.61
N LEU A 233 -5.63 -16.23 -14.16
CA LEU A 233 -5.16 -16.24 -15.54
C LEU A 233 -4.08 -17.29 -15.81
N LEU A 234 -3.19 -17.54 -14.85
CA LEU A 234 -2.05 -18.44 -15.03
C LEU A 234 -2.38 -19.91 -14.81
N ARG A 235 -3.54 -20.24 -14.22
CA ARG A 235 -3.85 -21.61 -13.78
C ARG A 235 -3.80 -22.66 -14.88
N ALA A 236 -4.13 -22.29 -16.11
CA ALA A 236 -4.11 -23.22 -17.25
C ALA A 236 -2.69 -23.51 -17.76
N GLU A 237 -1.80 -22.51 -17.76
CA GLU A 237 -0.49 -22.60 -18.43
C GLU A 237 0.68 -22.73 -17.42
N ALA A 238 0.51 -22.25 -16.19
CA ALA A 238 1.48 -22.32 -15.09
C ALA A 238 0.77 -22.63 -13.74
N PRO A 239 0.20 -23.84 -13.56
CA PRO A 239 -0.59 -24.19 -12.39
C PRO A 239 0.18 -24.10 -11.07
N GLU A 240 1.48 -24.36 -11.06
CA GLU A 240 2.31 -24.21 -9.86
C GLU A 240 2.55 -22.74 -9.51
N ALA A 241 2.75 -21.87 -10.51
CA ALA A 241 2.82 -20.42 -10.27
C ALA A 241 1.49 -19.89 -9.70
N ALA A 242 0.36 -20.36 -10.25
CA ALA A 242 -0.97 -20.00 -9.75
C ALA A 242 -1.17 -20.46 -8.29
N THR A 243 -0.73 -21.67 -7.95
CA THR A 243 -0.82 -22.20 -6.58
C THR A 243 -0.02 -21.34 -5.59
N GLU A 244 1.19 -20.90 -5.96
CA GLU A 244 1.98 -19.99 -5.11
C GLU A 244 1.30 -18.62 -4.94
N LEU A 245 0.72 -18.08 -6.03
CA LEU A 245 0.00 -16.79 -6.03
C LEU A 245 -1.29 -16.82 -5.21
N ASP A 246 -2.03 -17.93 -5.19
CA ASP A 246 -3.23 -18.12 -4.36
C ASP A 246 -2.93 -17.98 -2.84
N THR A 247 -1.66 -18.15 -2.44
CA THR A 247 -1.25 -18.00 -1.03
C THR A 247 -0.81 -16.58 -0.64
N VAL A 248 -0.89 -15.61 -1.56
CA VAL A 248 -0.57 -14.21 -1.27
C VAL A 248 -1.77 -13.57 -0.56
N GLU A 249 -1.57 -13.26 0.72
CA GLU A 249 -2.56 -12.58 1.55
C GLU A 249 -2.51 -11.06 1.29
N TYR A 250 -3.64 -10.38 1.46
CA TYR A 250 -3.74 -8.92 1.32
C TYR A 250 -4.31 -8.28 2.59
N ALA A 251 -3.89 -7.05 2.86
CA ALA A 251 -4.49 -6.19 3.86
C ALA A 251 -5.50 -5.24 3.22
N SER A 252 -6.60 -5.05 3.92
CA SER A 252 -7.60 -4.03 3.61
C SER A 252 -7.45 -2.85 4.55
N MET A 253 -7.79 -1.65 4.08
CA MET A 253 -7.80 -0.44 4.91
C MET A 253 -8.81 0.59 4.40
N ALA A 254 -9.12 1.57 5.25
CA ALA A 254 -9.80 2.77 4.84
C ALA A 254 -8.98 4.01 5.19
N LEU A 255 -9.14 5.03 4.37
CA LEU A 255 -8.60 6.37 4.57
C LEU A 255 -9.76 7.31 4.78
N VAL A 256 -9.69 8.10 5.85
CA VAL A 256 -10.66 9.16 6.13
C VAL A 256 -9.95 10.49 5.95
N THR A 257 -10.23 11.18 4.85
CA THR A 257 -9.76 12.54 4.60
C THR A 257 -10.71 13.51 5.28
N LEU A 258 -10.14 14.45 6.04
CA LEU A 258 -10.86 15.43 6.84
C LEU A 258 -10.31 16.82 6.49
N ALA A 259 -11.20 17.73 6.09
CA ALA A 259 -10.86 19.13 5.84
C ALA A 259 -11.43 19.99 6.97
N TYR A 260 -10.60 20.88 7.52
CA TYR A 260 -10.95 21.80 8.58
C TYR A 260 -10.64 23.22 8.17
N ARG A 261 -11.33 24.19 8.78
CA ARG A 261 -10.92 25.59 8.70
C ARG A 261 -9.62 25.76 9.47
N ARG A 262 -8.65 26.48 8.89
CA ARG A 262 -7.35 26.70 9.52
C ARG A 262 -7.44 27.40 10.87
N SER A 263 -8.37 28.35 11.03
CA SER A 263 -8.60 29.04 12.31
C SER A 263 -9.11 28.14 13.43
N ASP A 264 -9.66 26.97 13.07
CA ASP A 264 -10.28 26.04 14.02
C ASP A 264 -9.33 24.88 14.35
N THR A 265 -8.07 24.95 13.88
CA THR A 265 -7.06 23.90 14.03
C THR A 265 -5.79 24.43 14.66
N ASP A 266 -5.28 23.72 15.66
CA ASP A 266 -3.94 23.87 16.21
C ASP A 266 -3.27 22.49 16.22
N LEU A 267 -2.65 22.12 15.10
CA LEU A 267 -2.01 20.82 14.94
C LEU A 267 -0.53 20.90 15.32
N PRO A 268 0.04 19.85 15.94
CA PRO A 268 1.48 19.77 16.16
C PRO A 268 2.26 19.91 14.84
N ALA A 269 3.46 20.45 14.93
CA ALA A 269 4.37 20.53 13.79
C ALA A 269 4.72 19.12 13.28
N GLY A 270 4.81 18.99 11.96
CA GLY A 270 5.28 17.80 11.27
C GLY A 270 4.27 17.23 10.27
N SER A 271 4.61 16.07 9.72
CA SER A 271 3.85 15.39 8.68
C SER A 271 2.67 14.56 9.20
N GLY A 272 2.54 14.40 10.52
CA GLY A 272 1.52 13.58 11.17
C GLY A 272 2.11 12.62 12.20
N PHE A 273 1.38 11.56 12.52
CA PHE A 273 1.78 10.58 13.52
C PHE A 273 1.36 9.14 13.20
N LEU A 274 2.06 8.18 13.81
CA LEU A 274 1.70 6.76 13.82
C LEU A 274 1.21 6.34 15.20
N VAL A 275 0.32 5.35 15.24
CA VAL A 275 -0.29 4.85 16.48
C VAL A 275 0.09 3.39 16.73
N PRO A 276 0.83 3.11 17.81
CA PRO A 276 1.11 1.75 18.25
C PRO A 276 -0.20 0.96 18.53
N PRO A 277 -0.36 -0.27 18.03
CA PRO A 277 -1.53 -1.11 18.33
C PRO A 277 -1.69 -1.39 19.83
N VAL A 278 -0.58 -1.40 20.58
CA VAL A 278 -0.60 -1.58 22.04
C VAL A 278 -1.37 -0.49 22.77
N ASP A 279 -1.58 0.68 22.13
CA ASP A 279 -2.35 1.79 22.69
C ASP A 279 -3.86 1.63 22.45
N GLY A 280 -4.30 0.59 21.73
CA GLY A 280 -5.72 0.21 21.60
C GLY A 280 -6.58 1.20 20.82
N ARG A 281 -5.97 2.08 20.03
CA ARG A 281 -6.67 3.03 19.16
C ARG A 281 -7.09 2.38 17.84
N THR A 282 -8.12 2.94 17.22
CA THR A 282 -8.65 2.42 15.95
C THR A 282 -7.87 2.96 14.76
N ILE A 283 -7.53 4.25 14.76
CA ILE A 283 -6.64 4.79 13.72
C ILE A 283 -5.24 4.22 13.92
N LYS A 284 -4.58 3.85 12.82
CA LYS A 284 -3.17 3.42 12.83
C LYS A 284 -2.21 4.55 12.53
N ALA A 285 -2.69 5.61 11.89
CA ALA A 285 -1.89 6.76 11.49
C ALA A 285 -2.79 7.96 11.21
N SER A 286 -2.20 9.15 11.33
CA SER A 286 -2.71 10.39 10.78
C SER A 286 -1.61 11.07 9.96
N THR A 287 -1.94 11.57 8.78
CA THR A 287 -1.05 12.39 7.94
C THR A 287 -1.63 13.79 7.86
N PHE A 288 -0.86 14.79 8.28
CA PHE A 288 -1.21 16.21 8.13
C PHE A 288 -0.87 16.64 6.70
N ALA A 289 -1.75 16.31 5.75
CA ALA A 289 -1.49 16.43 4.32
C ALA A 289 -1.06 17.85 3.91
N SER A 290 -1.75 18.88 4.44
CA SER A 290 -1.39 20.29 4.20
C SER A 290 -0.04 20.72 4.79
N GLN A 291 0.47 20.02 5.83
CA GLN A 291 1.82 20.28 6.37
C GLN A 291 2.89 19.49 5.59
N LYS A 292 2.55 18.26 5.17
CA LYS A 292 3.46 17.36 4.46
C LYS A 292 3.70 17.81 3.01
N TRP A 293 2.68 18.32 2.34
CA TRP A 293 2.72 18.69 0.92
C TRP A 293 2.32 20.16 0.75
N GLY A 294 3.31 21.04 0.60
CA GLY A 294 3.11 22.50 0.55
C GLY A 294 2.04 22.93 -0.45
N TRP A 295 2.01 22.30 -1.63
CA TRP A 295 1.02 22.61 -2.67
C TRP A 295 -0.44 22.45 -2.22
N ILE A 296 -0.74 21.55 -1.26
CA ILE A 296 -2.10 21.39 -0.73
C ILE A 296 -2.51 22.62 0.10
N ALA A 297 -1.58 23.17 0.87
CA ALA A 297 -1.83 24.40 1.63
C ALA A 297 -1.89 25.64 0.72
N GLU A 298 -1.11 25.65 -0.37
CA GLU A 298 -1.11 26.72 -1.36
C GLU A 298 -2.40 26.76 -2.20
N GLU A 299 -2.97 25.60 -2.52
CA GLU A 299 -4.23 25.49 -3.27
C GLU A 299 -5.41 26.10 -2.50
N ASN A 300 -5.44 25.91 -1.17
CA ASN A 300 -6.43 26.57 -0.32
C ASN A 300 -5.87 26.92 1.08
N PRO A 301 -5.38 28.16 1.27
CA PRO A 301 -4.76 28.59 2.52
C PRO A 301 -5.70 28.60 3.72
N GLU A 302 -7.02 28.72 3.52
CA GLU A 302 -8.02 28.75 4.60
C GLU A 302 -8.33 27.36 5.15
N LEU A 303 -7.86 26.31 4.49
CA LEU A 303 -8.10 24.93 4.87
C LEU A 303 -6.84 24.24 5.39
N VAL A 304 -7.09 23.27 6.27
CA VAL A 304 -6.14 22.25 6.68
C VAL A 304 -6.75 20.90 6.35
N VAL A 305 -6.04 20.13 5.52
CA VAL A 305 -6.41 18.79 5.12
C VAL A 305 -5.50 17.80 5.85
N LEU A 306 -6.12 16.81 6.49
CA LEU A 306 -5.43 15.67 7.06
C LEU A 306 -6.15 14.37 6.69
N ARG A 307 -5.48 13.25 6.91
CA ARG A 307 -5.99 11.93 6.60
C ARG A 307 -5.68 10.98 7.73
N THR A 308 -6.69 10.34 8.30
CA THR A 308 -6.48 9.19 9.18
C THR A 308 -6.57 7.89 8.37
N SER A 309 -5.93 6.84 8.88
CA SER A 309 -6.04 5.51 8.31
C SER A 309 -6.49 4.53 9.37
N VAL A 310 -7.39 3.62 8.97
CA VAL A 310 -7.95 2.54 9.80
C VAL A 310 -7.83 1.21 9.06
N GLY A 311 -7.79 0.12 9.80
CA GLY A 311 -7.63 -1.22 9.25
C GLY A 311 -6.17 -1.62 9.06
N ARG A 312 -5.93 -2.89 9.42
CA ARG A 312 -4.67 -3.61 9.26
C ARG A 312 -4.98 -5.01 8.75
N PHE A 313 -3.93 -5.73 8.43
CA PHE A 313 -4.00 -7.14 8.09
C PHE A 313 -4.63 -7.93 9.24
N GLY A 314 -5.76 -8.58 8.95
CA GLY A 314 -6.57 -9.29 9.95
C GLY A 314 -7.53 -8.41 10.76
N GLU A 315 -7.57 -7.09 10.53
CA GLU A 315 -8.52 -6.14 11.16
C GLU A 315 -9.52 -5.62 10.12
N THR A 316 -10.29 -6.50 9.50
CA THR A 316 -11.23 -6.13 8.42
C THR A 316 -12.60 -5.69 8.94
N GLU A 317 -12.98 -6.10 10.15
CA GLU A 317 -14.29 -5.83 10.77
C GLU A 317 -14.57 -4.32 10.89
N ILE A 318 -13.53 -3.51 11.12
CA ILE A 318 -13.69 -2.06 11.20
C ILE A 318 -14.14 -1.45 9.86
N LEU A 319 -13.80 -2.08 8.74
CA LEU A 319 -14.08 -1.58 7.39
C LEU A 319 -15.53 -1.82 6.97
N GLU A 320 -16.24 -2.70 7.66
CA GLU A 320 -17.68 -2.98 7.47
C GLU A 320 -18.57 -1.86 8.01
N ARG A 321 -18.02 -0.96 8.83
CA ARG A 321 -18.73 0.23 9.31
C ARG A 321 -19.07 1.17 8.15
N ASP A 322 -20.19 1.88 8.27
CA ASP A 322 -20.52 2.95 7.35
C ASP A 322 -19.55 4.13 7.47
N ASP A 323 -19.61 5.04 6.49
CA ASP A 323 -18.70 6.18 6.39
C ASP A 323 -18.78 7.11 7.60
N THR A 324 -19.98 7.30 8.16
CA THR A 324 -20.19 8.19 9.31
C THR A 324 -19.51 7.62 10.54
N ALA A 325 -19.70 6.32 10.80
CA ALA A 325 -19.08 5.64 11.92
C ALA A 325 -17.54 5.59 11.79
N LEU A 326 -16.99 5.48 10.57
CA LEU A 326 -15.54 5.58 10.34
C LEU A 326 -14.99 6.98 10.57
N VAL A 327 -15.74 8.02 10.17
CA VAL A 327 -15.41 9.42 10.47
C VAL A 327 -15.43 9.67 11.97
N ASP A 328 -16.46 9.23 12.67
CA ASP A 328 -16.60 9.46 14.11
C ASP A 328 -15.46 8.86 14.91
N VAL A 329 -15.10 7.60 14.62
CA VAL A 329 -13.96 6.96 15.28
C VAL A 329 -12.65 7.63 14.93
N SER A 330 -12.47 8.03 13.67
CA SER A 330 -11.27 8.77 13.25
C SER A 330 -11.12 10.10 13.97
N ARG A 331 -12.22 10.86 14.11
CA ARG A 331 -12.25 12.14 14.83
C ARG A 331 -12.00 11.92 16.32
N HIS A 332 -12.57 10.87 16.92
CA HIS A 332 -12.32 10.54 18.32
C HIS A 332 -10.84 10.32 18.60
N ASP A 333 -10.18 9.41 17.87
CA ASP A 333 -8.76 9.13 18.10
C ASP A 333 -7.86 10.32 17.75
N LEU A 334 -8.21 11.10 16.72
CA LEU A 334 -7.49 12.32 16.36
C LEU A 334 -7.57 13.37 17.48
N ARG A 335 -8.76 13.59 18.05
CA ARG A 335 -8.98 14.49 19.19
C ARG A 335 -8.17 14.06 20.40
N GLU A 336 -8.14 12.76 20.70
CA GLU A 336 -7.35 12.21 21.80
C GLU A 336 -5.83 12.41 21.58
N ALA A 337 -5.39 12.47 20.33
CA ALA A 337 -3.98 12.64 19.97
C ALA A 337 -3.52 14.11 19.93
N THR A 338 -4.36 14.99 19.40
CA THR A 338 -3.97 16.38 19.07
C THR A 338 -4.78 17.44 19.79
N GLY A 339 -5.87 17.07 20.46
CA GLY A 339 -6.84 18.02 21.01
C GLY A 339 -7.80 18.62 19.97
N LEU A 340 -7.72 18.23 18.69
CA LEU A 340 -8.59 18.77 17.64
C LEU A 340 -10.04 18.33 17.82
N ASP A 341 -10.89 19.22 18.34
CA ASP A 341 -12.32 18.96 18.59
C ASP A 341 -13.25 19.59 17.54
N ALA A 342 -12.71 20.40 16.63
CA ALA A 342 -13.48 21.05 15.57
C ALA A 342 -14.28 20.04 14.73
N ALA A 343 -15.39 20.50 14.16
CA ALA A 343 -16.11 19.73 13.15
C ALA A 343 -15.43 19.92 11.78
N PRO A 344 -15.15 18.84 11.03
CA PRO A 344 -14.63 18.98 9.67
C PRO A 344 -15.68 19.65 8.79
N LEU A 345 -15.22 20.51 7.88
CA LEU A 345 -16.04 21.13 6.84
C LEU A 345 -16.45 20.11 5.78
N GLU A 346 -15.55 19.16 5.48
CA GLU A 346 -15.78 18.09 4.52
C GLU A 346 -15.06 16.82 4.95
N THR A 347 -15.66 15.67 4.64
CA THR A 347 -15.09 14.36 4.90
C THR A 347 -15.21 13.47 3.67
N ARG A 348 -14.20 12.61 3.48
CA ARG A 348 -14.19 11.61 2.40
C ARG A 348 -13.60 10.31 2.91
N VAL A 349 -14.39 9.24 2.84
CA VAL A 349 -13.95 7.88 3.18
C VAL A 349 -13.61 7.10 1.91
N THR A 350 -12.38 6.62 1.80
CA THR A 350 -11.92 5.77 0.69
C THR A 350 -11.50 4.41 1.22
N ARG A 351 -12.17 3.34 0.78
CA ARG A 351 -11.85 1.96 1.15
C ARG A 351 -10.97 1.30 0.09
N TRP A 352 -9.94 0.62 0.54
CA TRP A 352 -9.07 -0.23 -0.24
C TRP A 352 -9.23 -1.66 0.26
N THR A 353 -10.10 -2.42 -0.40
CA THR A 353 -10.29 -3.85 -0.11
C THR A 353 -9.18 -4.62 -0.81
N ASP A 354 -8.48 -5.46 -0.05
CA ASP A 354 -7.33 -6.23 -0.50
C ASP A 354 -6.30 -5.37 -1.25
N GLY A 355 -6.01 -4.18 -0.69
CA GLY A 355 -5.22 -3.15 -1.37
C GLY A 355 -3.71 -3.36 -1.27
N LEU A 356 -3.21 -4.02 -0.21
CA LEU A 356 -1.77 -4.21 0.00
C LEU A 356 -1.39 -5.68 0.17
N PRO A 357 -0.58 -6.27 -0.72
CA PRO A 357 -0.08 -7.62 -0.55
C PRO A 357 0.83 -7.70 0.67
N GLN A 358 0.73 -8.81 1.40
CA GLN A 358 1.50 -9.05 2.61
C GLN A 358 2.72 -9.91 2.31
N TYR A 359 3.85 -9.53 2.91
CA TYR A 359 5.16 -10.16 2.68
C TYR A 359 5.62 -10.94 3.91
N PRO A 360 5.04 -12.12 4.21
CA PRO A 360 5.44 -12.90 5.35
C PRO A 360 6.85 -13.48 5.18
N VAL A 361 7.42 -14.02 6.26
CA VAL A 361 8.63 -14.85 6.18
C VAL A 361 8.45 -15.94 5.10
N GLY A 362 9.39 -16.01 4.16
CA GLY A 362 9.33 -16.92 3.01
C GLY A 362 8.82 -16.29 1.70
N HIS A 363 8.35 -15.04 1.74
CA HIS A 363 7.82 -14.34 0.54
C HIS A 363 8.79 -14.33 -0.63
N HIS A 364 10.06 -13.99 -0.40
CA HIS A 364 11.08 -13.99 -1.47
C HIS A 364 11.25 -15.37 -2.14
N THR A 365 11.18 -16.47 -1.36
CA THR A 365 11.28 -17.82 -1.91
C THR A 365 10.06 -18.17 -2.74
N ARG A 366 8.87 -17.74 -2.31
CA ARG A 366 7.63 -17.83 -3.09
C ARG A 366 7.77 -17.09 -4.42
N VAL A 367 8.23 -15.85 -4.41
CA VAL A 367 8.44 -15.04 -5.64
C VAL A 367 9.42 -15.73 -6.59
N ALA A 368 10.53 -16.27 -6.08
CA ALA A 368 11.50 -17.01 -6.88
C ALA A 368 10.86 -18.24 -7.56
N ARG A 369 10.05 -19.03 -6.83
CA ARG A 369 9.33 -20.18 -7.40
C ARG A 369 8.34 -19.74 -8.48
N ILE A 370 7.57 -18.68 -8.24
CA ILE A 370 6.64 -18.12 -9.25
C ILE A 370 7.41 -17.77 -10.53
N ARG A 371 8.52 -17.03 -10.42
CA ARG A 371 9.34 -16.65 -11.57
C ARG A 371 9.96 -17.87 -12.28
N GLU A 372 10.38 -18.89 -11.54
CA GLU A 372 10.88 -20.15 -12.11
C GLU A 372 9.82 -20.86 -12.97
N HIS A 373 8.59 -20.95 -12.49
CA HIS A 373 7.49 -21.55 -13.24
C HIS A 373 7.10 -20.71 -14.47
N VAL A 374 7.03 -19.38 -14.32
CA VAL A 374 6.74 -18.46 -15.41
C VAL A 374 7.83 -18.50 -16.49
N ALA A 375 9.11 -18.59 -16.12
CA ALA A 375 10.24 -18.60 -17.06
C ALA A 375 10.24 -19.82 -18.01
N LYS A 376 9.48 -20.86 -17.71
CA LYS A 376 9.29 -22.03 -18.60
C LYS A 376 8.40 -21.71 -19.80
N LEU A 377 7.73 -20.56 -19.80
CA LEU A 377 6.76 -20.15 -20.81
C LEU A 377 7.29 -18.95 -21.61
N PRO A 378 7.75 -19.17 -22.86
CA PRO A 378 8.26 -18.09 -23.69
C PRO A 378 7.21 -17.00 -23.93
N GLY A 379 7.64 -15.74 -23.85
CA GLY A 379 6.78 -14.58 -24.05
C GLY A 379 5.88 -14.26 -22.85
N LEU A 380 6.10 -14.86 -21.67
CA LEU A 380 5.34 -14.54 -20.46
C LEU A 380 6.24 -13.90 -19.40
N ALA A 381 5.78 -12.80 -18.82
CA ALA A 381 6.38 -12.20 -17.63
C ALA A 381 5.32 -11.72 -16.63
N VAL A 382 5.74 -11.52 -15.39
CA VAL A 382 4.90 -11.02 -14.30
C VAL A 382 5.55 -9.82 -13.63
N CYS A 383 4.75 -8.83 -13.23
CA CYS A 383 5.21 -7.68 -12.46
C CYS A 383 4.10 -7.13 -11.57
N GLY A 384 4.47 -6.25 -10.63
CA GLY A 384 3.52 -5.58 -9.74
C GLY A 384 3.84 -5.72 -8.26
N ALA A 385 2.94 -5.16 -7.45
CA ALA A 385 3.16 -4.92 -6.02
C ALA A 385 3.27 -6.19 -5.17
N GLN A 386 2.92 -7.39 -5.68
CA GLN A 386 3.00 -8.65 -4.93
C GLN A 386 4.37 -9.34 -5.01
N TYR A 387 5.29 -8.84 -5.84
CA TYR A 387 6.57 -9.50 -6.08
C TYR A 387 7.70 -8.81 -5.30
N ASP A 388 8.26 -7.75 -5.87
CA ASP A 388 9.57 -7.22 -5.47
C ASP A 388 9.49 -6.01 -4.51
N GLY A 389 8.29 -5.45 -4.30
CA GLY A 389 8.04 -4.34 -3.39
C GLY A 389 6.66 -3.71 -3.58
N VAL A 390 6.05 -3.21 -2.50
CA VAL A 390 4.68 -2.64 -2.55
C VAL A 390 4.64 -1.19 -3.04
N GLY A 391 5.76 -0.46 -2.91
CA GLY A 391 5.84 0.96 -3.27
C GLY A 391 5.89 1.20 -4.78
N ILE A 392 5.51 2.41 -5.20
CA ILE A 392 5.51 2.83 -6.62
C ILE A 392 6.87 2.59 -7.30
N PRO A 393 8.03 2.97 -6.71
CA PRO A 393 9.32 2.74 -7.35
C PRO A 393 9.61 1.25 -7.61
N ALA A 394 9.17 0.38 -6.70
CA ALA A 394 9.37 -1.06 -6.85
C ALA A 394 8.48 -1.65 -7.95
N CYS A 395 7.23 -1.17 -8.06
CA CYS A 395 6.35 -1.55 -9.17
C CYS A 395 6.92 -1.11 -10.52
N ILE A 396 7.48 0.10 -10.60
CA ILE A 396 8.15 0.60 -11.81
C ILE A 396 9.36 -0.27 -12.18
N ALA A 397 10.24 -0.56 -11.21
CA ALA A 397 11.40 -1.43 -11.44
C ALA A 397 10.98 -2.85 -11.89
N SER A 398 9.94 -3.41 -11.26
CA SER A 398 9.38 -4.72 -11.62
C SER A 398 8.80 -4.72 -13.04
N ALA A 399 8.15 -3.62 -13.46
CA ALA A 399 7.63 -3.47 -14.82
C ALA A 399 8.74 -3.39 -15.86
N HIS A 400 9.79 -2.60 -15.62
CA HIS A 400 10.96 -2.55 -16.52
C HIS A 400 11.62 -3.92 -16.65
N ALA A 401 11.87 -4.61 -15.53
CA ALA A 401 12.47 -5.95 -15.56
C ALA A 401 11.60 -6.97 -16.31
N ALA A 402 10.27 -6.86 -16.27
CA ALA A 402 9.37 -7.71 -17.04
C ALA A 402 9.44 -7.41 -18.55
N VAL A 403 9.59 -6.15 -18.94
CA VAL A 403 9.80 -5.75 -20.34
C VAL A 403 11.15 -6.25 -20.85
N ASP A 404 12.23 -6.09 -20.08
CA ASP A 404 13.55 -6.60 -20.44
C ASP A 404 13.53 -8.13 -20.61
N GLN A 405 12.83 -8.83 -19.69
CA GLN A 405 12.68 -10.28 -19.75
C GLN A 405 11.99 -10.75 -21.04
N ILE A 406 10.90 -10.11 -21.48
CA ILE A 406 10.24 -10.49 -22.74
C ILE A 406 11.11 -10.16 -23.97
N GLN A 407 12.04 -9.22 -23.85
CA GLN A 407 13.04 -8.90 -24.88
C GLN A 407 14.30 -9.80 -24.82
N GLY A 408 14.38 -10.70 -23.83
CA GLY A 408 15.45 -11.67 -23.68
C GLY A 408 16.58 -11.27 -22.73
N ASP A 409 16.52 -10.07 -22.13
CA ASP A 409 17.47 -9.66 -21.09
C ASP A 409 16.96 -10.06 -19.70
N LEU A 410 17.68 -10.99 -19.06
CA LEU A 410 17.33 -11.52 -17.74
C LEU A 410 18.06 -10.81 -16.59
N THR A 411 18.87 -9.79 -16.87
CA THR A 411 19.74 -9.14 -15.88
C THR A 411 18.92 -8.49 -14.76
N ALA A 412 17.99 -7.61 -15.12
CA ALA A 412 17.17 -6.88 -14.16
C ALA A 412 16.29 -7.80 -13.29
N VAL A 413 15.66 -8.82 -13.90
CA VAL A 413 14.83 -9.78 -13.15
C VAL A 413 15.65 -10.65 -12.18
N ARG A 414 16.87 -11.05 -12.57
CA ARG A 414 17.78 -11.78 -11.68
C ARG A 414 18.23 -10.92 -10.52
N GLU A 415 18.52 -9.64 -10.78
CA GLU A 415 18.89 -8.68 -9.73
C GLU A 415 17.76 -8.49 -8.72
N LEU A 416 16.52 -8.26 -9.19
CA LEU A 416 15.34 -8.13 -8.31
C LEU A 416 15.08 -9.40 -7.49
N THR A 417 15.25 -10.58 -8.11
CA THR A 417 15.06 -11.87 -7.42
C THR A 417 16.11 -12.08 -6.33
N ALA A 418 17.36 -11.69 -6.59
CA ALA A 418 18.44 -11.77 -5.61
C ALA A 418 18.29 -10.71 -4.50
N ASN A 419 17.96 -9.49 -4.90
CA ASN A 419 17.89 -8.29 -4.08
C ASN A 419 16.55 -7.58 -4.35
N PRO A 420 15.52 -7.84 -3.52
CA PRO A 420 14.28 -7.06 -3.58
C PRO A 420 14.59 -5.57 -3.52
N VAL A 421 13.79 -4.75 -4.22
CA VAL A 421 14.09 -3.34 -4.49
C VAL A 421 14.58 -2.66 -3.22
N GLN A 422 15.85 -2.26 -3.26
CA GLN A 422 16.43 -1.43 -2.23
C GLN A 422 15.94 -0.01 -2.50
N SER A 423 14.94 0.44 -1.75
CA SER A 423 14.76 1.88 -1.62
C SER A 423 16.08 2.46 -1.11
N LEU A 424 16.58 3.50 -1.76
CA LEU A 424 17.77 4.23 -1.32
C LEU A 424 17.64 4.67 0.15
N HIS A 425 16.41 4.80 0.65
CA HIS A 425 16.05 5.18 2.02
C HIS A 425 15.53 4.01 2.89
N GLY A 426 15.68 2.74 2.47
CA GLY A 426 15.46 1.56 3.31
C GLY A 426 14.01 1.18 3.65
N GLY A 427 13.01 1.99 3.31
CA GLY A 427 11.58 1.64 3.38
C GLY A 427 10.98 1.47 1.99
N ALA A 428 10.01 0.57 1.81
CA ALA A 428 9.14 0.61 0.63
C ALA A 428 8.73 2.06 0.39
N GLY A 429 8.94 2.56 -0.83
CA GLY A 429 8.58 3.94 -1.19
C GLY A 429 7.19 4.24 -0.63
N GLU A 430 7.13 5.30 0.18
CA GLU A 430 6.01 5.68 1.03
C GLU A 430 4.63 5.71 0.35
#